data_AF-A0AAW2YJ59-F1
#
_entry.id   AF-A0AAW2YJ59-F1
#
_cell.length_a   1.000
_cell.length_b   1.000
_cell.length_c   1.000
_cell.angle_alpha   90.00
_cell.angle_beta   90.00
_cell.angle_gamma   90.00
#
_symmetry.space_group_name_H-M   'P 1'
#
loop_
_entity.id
_entity.type
_entity.pdbx_description
1 polymer ?
#
loop_
_entity_poly.entity_id
_entity_poly.type
_entity_poly.pdbx_seq_one_letter_code
_entity_poly.pdbx_strand_id
1 'polypeptide(L)'
;MTIINLYFENIPATPSAPFKVLVKGKQEFEATSDITHKAIKVDVPDSGFASFVKVHLNFLVQELNIDELNQYNVTNNGSYFQVSVKNGALDVKQRFDDRFSQVDSAQTLDETNKFYQDNETGEFVYSFNKPKYMTDGRSLKDPNYYKKDVQTTKTAEQEQASTSLSVNSTRCYLHLSGIDATSSDPFQLKVDGRSLFKSSRPIPKPVRIPVYIKQPIVSSRYHEITMKIEMPELGVETDHDFNLTLGGVHIQIAVVNNIVEILQNKNGIFPMLTKIDSRYAQKEYNPMPVKEEPTPQQSSSSIISSSSQSSKSSNDGEDVEVTFYLRNIQASSSEPFQLLINGEELITSNNSLPKDTFTVAKCILPGLPKSSTADHILEARFKITSKGVDGTQQFNITRNGKFIMIEIGPDGNGGEKVNLKQQHKDTFSGDGTNASNKQFSTGGDVEVLFFLDGLQASKTKPFSLLVNEQKIFEIHEKFEPGNVVVVNGRLPVPKSGDHVVRVKACVPESNVEVQHDVNVTKNGTHVKIEQSGNVVNVYQSKNDKFNEPALGKAPAPVTSHQVSSGSTGSDDIYDQLERLASLKQKGILTDAEFQAKKKQLLGL
;
A
#
# COMPACT_ATOMS: atom_id res chain seq x y z
N MET A 1 -23.86 -23.77 21.57
CA MET A 1 -23.11 -23.17 22.69
C MET A 1 -21.67 -23.54 22.45
N THR A 2 -20.75 -22.58 22.44
CA THR A 2 -19.35 -22.85 22.10
C THR A 2 -18.53 -22.91 23.38
N ILE A 3 -17.88 -24.04 23.65
CA ILE A 3 -17.04 -24.22 24.83
C ILE A 3 -15.60 -23.92 24.46
N ILE A 4 -14.96 -23.01 25.18
CA ILE A 4 -13.51 -22.79 25.11
C ILE A 4 -12.83 -23.50 26.29
N ASN A 5 -11.71 -24.15 26.01
CA ASN A 5 -10.88 -24.84 26.99
C ASN A 5 -9.60 -24.04 27.18
N LEU A 6 -9.35 -23.52 28.38
CA LEU A 6 -8.19 -22.70 28.71
C LEU A 6 -7.25 -23.50 29.61
N TYR A 7 -5.99 -23.64 29.21
CA TYR A 7 -4.92 -24.35 29.92
C TYR A 7 -3.85 -23.32 30.32
N PHE A 8 -3.73 -23.06 31.61
CA PHE A 8 -2.79 -22.11 32.20
C PHE A 8 -1.53 -22.82 32.67
N GLU A 9 -0.37 -22.30 32.30
CA GLU A 9 0.93 -22.83 32.71
C GLU A 9 1.87 -21.72 33.19
N ASN A 10 2.45 -21.89 34.37
CA ASN A 10 3.42 -20.97 34.96
C ASN A 10 2.96 -19.50 35.02
N ILE A 11 1.69 -19.26 35.41
CA ILE A 11 1.15 -17.90 35.53
C ILE A 11 1.36 -17.39 36.96
N PRO A 12 2.17 -16.33 37.18
CA PRO A 12 2.34 -15.76 38.50
C PRO A 12 1.09 -14.99 38.94
N ALA A 13 0.71 -15.15 40.20
CA ALA A 13 -0.38 -14.40 40.80
C ALA A 13 -0.26 -14.34 42.32
N THR A 14 -0.70 -13.22 42.90
CA THR A 14 -0.79 -13.03 44.36
C THR A 14 -2.15 -12.44 44.75
N PRO A 15 -2.52 -12.44 46.04
CA PRO A 15 -3.78 -11.83 46.48
C PRO A 15 -3.88 -10.33 46.18
N SER A 16 -2.75 -9.61 46.16
CA SER A 16 -2.68 -8.19 45.83
C SER A 16 -2.58 -7.91 44.33
N ALA A 17 -2.21 -8.91 43.53
CA ALA A 17 -2.04 -8.79 42.08
C ALA A 17 -2.55 -10.09 41.39
N PRO A 18 -3.88 -10.32 41.39
CA PRO A 18 -4.45 -11.56 40.88
C PRO A 18 -4.31 -11.69 39.36
N PHE A 19 -4.25 -12.93 38.88
CA PHE A 19 -4.45 -13.26 37.48
C PHE A 19 -5.94 -13.35 37.18
N LYS A 20 -6.42 -12.67 36.13
CA LYS A 20 -7.83 -12.69 35.73
C LYS A 20 -8.00 -13.00 34.25
N VAL A 21 -9.06 -13.73 33.93
CA VAL A 21 -9.49 -13.95 32.54
C VAL A 21 -10.91 -13.43 32.35
N LEU A 22 -11.06 -12.56 31.37
CA LEU A 22 -12.35 -12.01 30.98
C LEU A 22 -12.73 -12.49 29.59
N VAL A 23 -13.96 -12.97 29.43
CA VAL A 23 -14.52 -13.39 28.14
C VAL A 23 -15.63 -12.43 27.78
N LYS A 24 -15.49 -11.71 26.66
CA LYS A 24 -16.40 -10.63 26.27
C LYS A 24 -16.61 -9.59 27.41
N GLY A 25 -15.56 -9.32 28.19
CA GLY A 25 -15.57 -8.36 29.30
C GLY A 25 -16.18 -8.87 30.61
N LYS A 26 -16.74 -10.09 30.65
CA LYS A 26 -17.19 -10.75 31.87
C LYS A 26 -16.04 -11.56 32.48
N GLN A 27 -15.77 -11.39 33.78
CA GLN A 27 -14.77 -12.20 34.48
C GLN A 27 -15.25 -13.64 34.57
N GLU A 28 -14.48 -14.57 34.00
CA GLU A 28 -14.79 -16.01 34.00
C GLU A 28 -13.81 -16.80 34.87
N PHE A 29 -12.63 -16.24 35.17
CA PHE A 29 -11.65 -16.86 36.04
C PHE A 29 -10.81 -15.83 36.78
N GLU A 30 -10.43 -16.17 38.01
CA GLU A 30 -9.50 -15.42 38.84
C GLU A 30 -8.64 -16.39 39.66
N ALA A 31 -7.34 -16.10 39.75
CA ALA A 31 -6.41 -16.78 40.65
C ALA A 31 -5.64 -15.76 41.48
N THR A 32 -5.56 -16.01 42.77
CA THR A 32 -4.84 -15.19 43.77
C THR A 32 -3.54 -15.84 44.24
N SER A 33 -3.13 -16.93 43.58
CA SER A 33 -1.88 -17.64 43.81
C SER A 33 -1.32 -18.13 42.48
N ASP A 34 0.00 -18.32 42.41
CA ASP A 34 0.69 -18.87 41.25
C ASP A 34 0.02 -20.14 40.71
N ILE A 35 -0.08 -20.20 39.38
CA ILE A 35 -0.63 -21.33 38.65
C ILE A 35 0.50 -22.07 37.97
N THR A 36 0.87 -23.24 38.48
CA THR A 36 1.80 -24.13 37.77
C THR A 36 1.12 -24.77 36.56
N HIS A 37 -0.04 -25.41 36.78
CA HIS A 37 -0.88 -26.01 35.74
C HIS A 37 -2.34 -25.93 36.16
N LYS A 38 -3.22 -25.37 35.33
CA LYS A 38 -4.67 -25.35 35.57
C LYS A 38 -5.44 -25.34 34.27
N ALA A 39 -6.43 -26.22 34.14
CA ALA A 39 -7.39 -26.16 33.04
C ALA A 39 -8.76 -25.69 33.53
N ILE A 40 -9.43 -24.85 32.73
CA ILE A 40 -10.83 -24.46 32.94
C ILE A 40 -11.60 -24.54 31.63
N LYS A 41 -12.92 -24.70 31.73
CA LYS A 41 -13.84 -24.63 30.60
C LYS A 41 -14.74 -23.43 30.77
N VAL A 42 -14.92 -22.66 29.71
CA VAL A 42 -15.77 -21.48 29.73
C VAL A 42 -16.79 -21.61 28.62
N ASP A 43 -18.06 -21.46 28.99
CA ASP A 43 -19.16 -21.47 28.05
C ASP A 43 -19.32 -20.09 27.41
N VAL A 44 -19.19 -20.04 26.09
CA VAL A 44 -19.41 -18.83 25.32
C VAL A 44 -20.80 -18.93 24.66
N PRO A 45 -21.74 -18.03 24.98
CA PRO A 45 -23.03 -18.02 24.34
C PRO A 45 -22.84 -17.81 22.83
N ASP A 46 -23.52 -18.65 22.04
CA ASP A 46 -23.48 -18.57 20.58
C ASP A 46 -23.98 -17.20 20.14
N SER A 47 -23.29 -16.60 19.18
CA SER A 47 -23.67 -15.28 18.64
C SER A 47 -24.91 -15.30 17.74
N GLY A 48 -25.54 -16.46 17.52
CA GLY A 48 -26.69 -16.64 16.62
C GLY A 48 -26.31 -16.48 15.14
N PHE A 49 -26.72 -17.44 14.30
CA PHE A 49 -26.61 -17.47 12.83
C PHE A 49 -25.26 -17.19 12.14
N ALA A 50 -24.21 -16.80 12.88
CA ALA A 50 -22.90 -16.56 12.31
C ALA A 50 -22.23 -17.89 11.91
N SER A 51 -21.71 -17.95 10.69
CA SER A 51 -20.95 -19.10 10.18
C SER A 51 -19.60 -19.30 10.87
N PHE A 52 -19.15 -18.32 11.65
CA PHE A 52 -17.94 -18.38 12.46
C PHE A 52 -18.16 -17.67 13.80
N VAL A 53 -17.61 -18.24 14.87
CA VAL A 53 -17.68 -17.71 16.22
C VAL A 53 -16.36 -17.02 16.53
N LYS A 54 -16.43 -15.73 16.87
CA LYS A 54 -15.30 -14.94 17.35
C LYS A 54 -15.46 -14.61 18.83
N VAL A 55 -14.39 -14.77 19.60
CA VAL A 55 -14.38 -14.55 21.05
C VAL A 55 -13.30 -13.54 21.41
N HIS A 56 -13.64 -12.57 22.25
CA HIS A 56 -12.67 -11.66 22.84
C HIS A 56 -12.25 -12.20 24.20
N LEU A 57 -10.95 -12.46 24.37
CA LEU A 57 -10.35 -12.89 25.63
C LEU A 57 -9.43 -11.77 26.13
N ASN A 58 -9.60 -11.37 27.38
CA ASN A 58 -8.67 -10.49 28.08
C ASN A 58 -7.92 -11.27 29.17
N PHE A 59 -6.60 -11.24 29.12
CA PHE A 59 -5.72 -11.84 30.12
C PHE A 59 -5.06 -10.73 30.94
N LEU A 60 -5.34 -10.69 32.24
CA LEU A 60 -4.78 -9.73 33.19
C LEU A 60 -3.80 -10.44 34.12
N VAL A 61 -2.49 -10.33 33.88
CA VAL A 61 -1.44 -10.84 34.78
C VAL A 61 -0.86 -9.64 35.54
N GLN A 62 -1.52 -9.23 36.62
CA GLN A 62 -1.21 -7.98 37.31
C GLN A 62 0.22 -7.94 37.88
N GLU A 63 0.73 -9.08 38.33
CA GLU A 63 2.09 -9.19 38.87
C GLU A 63 3.17 -8.83 37.83
N LEU A 64 2.88 -9.08 36.56
CA LEU A 64 3.74 -8.73 35.43
C LEU A 64 3.26 -7.49 34.67
N ASN A 65 2.21 -6.83 35.18
CA ASN A 65 1.56 -5.69 34.55
C ASN A 65 1.07 -5.98 33.10
N ILE A 66 0.63 -7.20 32.84
CA ILE A 66 0.10 -7.60 31.52
C ILE A 66 -1.42 -7.39 31.51
N ASP A 67 -1.92 -6.69 30.49
CA ASP A 67 -3.35 -6.52 30.15
C ASP A 67 -3.50 -6.74 28.64
N GLU A 68 -3.74 -7.98 28.23
CA GLU A 68 -3.76 -8.40 26.83
C GLU A 68 -5.16 -8.82 26.37
N LEU A 69 -5.81 -7.96 25.59
CA LEU A 69 -7.10 -8.19 24.96
C LEU A 69 -6.93 -8.58 23.48
N ASN A 70 -7.30 -9.82 23.14
CA ASN A 70 -7.24 -10.34 21.78
C ASN A 70 -8.59 -10.92 21.32
N GLN A 71 -8.80 -10.93 19.99
CA GLN A 71 -9.94 -11.58 19.34
C GLN A 71 -9.49 -12.88 18.68
N TYR A 72 -10.18 -13.98 18.97
CA TYR A 72 -9.87 -15.31 18.45
C TYR A 72 -11.04 -15.88 17.64
N ASN A 73 -10.74 -16.53 16.52
CA ASN A 73 -11.71 -17.27 15.73
C ASN A 73 -11.75 -18.73 16.19
N VAL A 74 -12.71 -19.07 17.06
CA VAL A 74 -12.78 -20.40 17.67
C VAL A 74 -13.35 -21.47 16.73
N THR A 75 -13.99 -21.06 15.63
CA THR A 75 -14.47 -21.98 14.59
C THR A 75 -13.33 -22.45 13.70
N ASN A 76 -12.49 -21.54 13.24
CA ASN A 76 -11.47 -21.87 12.22
C ASN A 76 -10.10 -22.24 12.80
N ASN A 77 -9.84 -21.88 14.06
CA ASN A 77 -8.54 -22.12 14.70
C ASN A 77 -8.66 -23.03 15.94
N GLY A 78 -9.88 -23.49 16.25
CA GLY A 78 -10.19 -24.36 17.36
C GLY A 78 -10.47 -23.63 18.68
N SER A 79 -10.96 -24.38 19.68
CA SER A 79 -11.44 -23.81 20.95
C SER A 79 -10.55 -24.12 22.15
N TYR A 80 -9.35 -24.65 21.93
CA TYR A 80 -8.37 -24.96 22.98
C TYR A 80 -7.28 -23.90 23.00
N PHE A 81 -7.00 -23.35 24.18
CA PHE A 81 -5.99 -22.32 24.39
C PHE A 81 -4.99 -22.76 25.45
N GLN A 82 -3.70 -22.74 25.13
CA GLN A 82 -2.63 -22.81 26.13
C GLN A 82 -2.13 -21.39 26.37
N VAL A 83 -2.22 -20.93 27.60
CA VAL A 83 -1.81 -19.60 28.05
C VAL A 83 -0.70 -19.81 29.05
N SER A 84 0.49 -19.32 28.73
CA SER A 84 1.65 -19.46 29.60
C SER A 84 2.38 -18.15 29.74
N VAL A 85 3.13 -17.98 30.82
CA VAL A 85 4.10 -16.90 30.92
C VAL A 85 5.49 -17.49 30.71
N LYS A 86 6.21 -16.96 29.71
CA LYS A 86 7.59 -17.33 29.41
C LYS A 86 8.42 -16.07 29.34
N ASN A 87 9.52 -16.03 30.09
CA ASN A 87 10.43 -14.89 30.13
C ASN A 87 9.73 -13.55 30.46
N GLY A 88 8.72 -13.58 31.32
CA GLY A 88 7.94 -12.39 31.72
C GLY A 88 6.93 -11.90 30.67
N ALA A 89 6.74 -12.61 29.55
CA ALA A 89 5.76 -12.29 28.52
C ALA A 89 4.67 -13.37 28.46
N LEU A 90 3.46 -12.98 28.03
CA LEU A 90 2.34 -13.89 27.81
C LEU A 90 2.49 -14.59 26.44
N ASP A 91 2.49 -15.92 26.44
CA ASP A 91 2.47 -16.79 25.26
C ASP A 91 1.09 -17.48 25.20
N VAL A 92 0.34 -17.26 24.11
CA VAL A 92 -0.99 -17.83 23.91
C VAL A 92 -1.03 -18.63 22.61
N LYS A 93 -1.29 -19.93 22.73
CA LYS A 93 -1.44 -20.86 21.61
C LYS A 93 -2.88 -21.31 21.46
N GLN A 94 -3.41 -21.32 20.24
CA GLN A 94 -4.76 -21.77 19.93
C GLN A 94 -4.73 -23.03 19.07
N ARG A 95 -5.54 -24.04 19.40
CA ARG A 95 -5.64 -25.33 18.70
C ARG A 95 -7.07 -25.89 18.70
N PHE A 96 -7.27 -26.93 17.91
CA PHE A 96 -8.49 -27.75 17.88
C PHE A 96 -8.54 -28.86 18.93
N ASP A 97 -7.40 -29.15 19.58
CA ASP A 97 -7.24 -30.19 20.59
C ASP A 97 -6.35 -29.72 21.75
N ASP A 98 -6.26 -30.52 22.80
CA ASP A 98 -5.48 -30.25 24.02
C ASP A 98 -4.01 -30.72 23.94
N ARG A 99 -3.55 -31.16 22.76
CA ARG A 99 -2.23 -31.76 22.56
C ARG A 99 -1.15 -30.73 22.29
N PHE A 100 -0.93 -29.83 23.24
CA PHE A 100 0.06 -28.73 23.10
C PHE A 100 1.53 -29.18 23.08
N SER A 101 1.81 -30.43 23.48
CA SER A 101 3.17 -31.02 23.51
C SER A 101 3.63 -31.57 22.16
N GLN A 102 2.75 -31.72 21.17
CA GLN A 102 3.12 -32.24 19.85
C GLN A 102 3.62 -31.11 18.95
N VAL A 103 4.86 -31.26 18.44
CA VAL A 103 5.61 -30.28 17.62
C VAL A 103 4.95 -30.02 16.26
N ASP A 104 3.99 -30.84 15.85
CA ASP A 104 3.34 -30.70 14.55
C ASP A 104 2.29 -29.58 14.56
N SER A 105 2.69 -28.44 13.99
CA SER A 105 1.82 -27.38 13.49
C SER A 105 0.79 -26.82 14.49
N ALA A 106 1.19 -26.59 15.74
CA ALA A 106 0.52 -25.51 16.46
C ALA A 106 0.72 -24.26 15.61
N GLN A 107 -0.36 -23.71 15.05
CA GLN A 107 -0.31 -22.34 14.57
C GLN A 107 -0.06 -21.49 15.81
N THR A 108 1.22 -21.22 16.10
CA THR A 108 1.59 -20.04 16.86
C THR A 108 0.92 -18.92 16.09
N LEU A 109 -0.12 -18.35 16.68
CA LEU A 109 -0.82 -17.23 16.07
C LEU A 109 0.24 -16.16 15.89
N ASP A 110 0.56 -15.96 14.63
CA ASP A 110 1.70 -15.25 14.10
C ASP A 110 2.22 -14.14 15.02
N GLU A 111 3.17 -14.48 15.90
CA GLU A 111 3.97 -13.48 16.64
C GLU A 111 4.81 -12.62 15.68
N THR A 112 4.91 -13.03 14.41
CA THR A 112 5.63 -12.33 13.35
C THR A 112 4.94 -11.01 12.95
N ASN A 113 3.71 -10.77 13.43
CA ASN A 113 3.07 -9.44 13.42
C ASN A 113 3.10 -8.70 14.77
N LYS A 114 3.77 -9.24 15.80
CA LYS A 114 3.96 -8.58 17.12
C LYS A 114 5.36 -8.00 17.34
N PHE A 115 6.41 -8.55 16.72
CA PHE A 115 7.76 -7.98 16.77
C PHE A 115 8.53 -8.15 15.46
N TYR A 116 9.38 -7.18 15.10
CA TYR A 116 10.45 -7.35 14.11
C TYR A 116 11.81 -7.17 14.77
N GLN A 117 12.83 -7.91 14.31
CA GLN A 117 14.20 -7.66 14.74
C GLN A 117 14.72 -6.43 13.98
N ASP A 118 15.09 -5.39 14.72
CA ASP A 118 15.74 -4.22 14.16
C ASP A 118 17.12 -4.63 13.61
N ASN A 119 17.34 -4.43 12.31
CA ASN A 119 18.54 -4.93 11.63
C ASN A 119 19.80 -4.10 11.93
N GLU A 120 19.66 -2.89 12.51
CA GLU A 120 20.81 -2.06 12.90
C GLU A 120 21.26 -2.36 14.33
N THR A 121 20.34 -2.66 15.25
CA THR A 121 20.67 -2.88 16.67
C THR A 121 20.67 -4.35 17.09
N GLY A 122 20.02 -5.22 16.31
CA GLY A 122 19.80 -6.63 16.64
C GLY A 122 18.70 -6.87 17.70
N GLU A 123 18.01 -5.82 18.17
CA GLU A 123 16.97 -5.89 19.20
C GLU A 123 15.57 -6.18 18.62
N PHE A 124 14.72 -6.87 19.37
CA PHE A 124 13.34 -7.17 18.95
C PHE A 124 12.40 -6.00 19.31
N VAL A 125 11.71 -5.43 18.32
CA VAL A 125 10.87 -4.22 18.44
C VAL A 125 9.40 -4.55 18.14
N TYR A 126 8.48 -4.11 19.02
CA TYR A 126 7.03 -4.34 18.93
C TYR A 126 6.37 -3.68 17.71
N SER A 127 5.53 -4.41 16.98
CA SER A 127 4.82 -3.91 15.77
C SER A 127 3.41 -3.35 16.03
N PHE A 128 2.78 -3.60 17.19
CA PHE A 128 1.53 -2.91 17.59
C PHE A 128 1.46 -2.68 19.11
N ASN A 129 1.21 -1.42 19.51
CA ASN A 129 1.04 -0.91 20.89
C ASN A 129 2.00 -1.52 21.93
N LYS A 130 3.12 -0.84 22.20
CA LYS A 130 3.93 -1.13 23.40
C LYS A 130 3.06 -1.06 24.67
N PRO A 131 3.09 -2.07 25.56
CA PRO A 131 2.47 -1.98 26.87
C PRO A 131 3.02 -0.78 27.65
N LYS A 132 2.14 -0.09 28.38
CA LYS A 132 2.38 1.23 28.99
C LYS A 132 3.58 1.31 29.96
N TYR A 133 4.10 0.17 30.42
CA TYR A 133 5.25 0.08 31.33
C TYR A 133 6.59 -0.13 30.64
N MET A 134 6.61 -0.48 29.35
CA MET A 134 7.83 -0.56 28.54
C MET A 134 8.19 0.77 27.85
N THR A 135 7.33 1.79 27.98
CA THR A 135 7.58 3.15 27.48
C THR A 135 8.39 4.01 28.44
N ASP A 136 8.52 3.60 29.71
CA ASP A 136 9.38 4.31 30.66
C ASP A 136 10.75 3.62 30.66
N GLY A 137 11.72 4.23 29.99
CA GLY A 137 13.12 3.80 29.95
C GLY A 137 13.79 3.86 31.32
N ARG A 138 13.41 2.97 32.25
CA ARG A 138 14.11 2.77 33.53
C ARG A 138 14.97 1.53 33.43
N SER A 139 16.26 1.77 33.20
CA SER A 139 17.33 0.79 33.41
C SER A 139 17.21 0.18 34.81
N LEU A 140 17.08 -1.14 34.88
CA LEU A 140 17.18 -1.94 36.10
C LEU A 140 18.62 -1.91 36.64
N LYS A 141 18.96 -0.87 37.42
CA LYS A 141 20.17 -0.84 38.26
C LYS A 141 19.93 -0.06 39.55
N ASP A 142 19.10 -0.56 40.47
CA ASP A 142 19.34 -0.43 41.93
C ASP A 142 18.34 -1.30 42.74
N PRO A 143 18.78 -2.28 43.56
CA PRO A 143 17.88 -3.12 44.35
C PRO A 143 17.24 -2.44 45.59
N ASN A 144 17.59 -1.20 45.95
CA ASN A 144 17.26 -0.65 47.27
C ASN A 144 16.24 0.51 47.33
N TYR A 145 15.46 0.78 46.28
CA TYR A 145 14.67 2.02 46.21
C TYR A 145 13.28 2.01 46.92
N TYR A 146 12.79 0.88 47.45
CA TYR A 146 11.44 0.83 48.07
C TYR A 146 11.43 1.01 49.59
N LYS A 147 12.01 2.09 50.11
CA LYS A 147 11.70 2.59 51.47
C LYS A 147 11.92 4.11 51.58
N LYS A 148 11.01 4.91 51.02
CA LYS A 148 10.55 6.16 51.66
C LYS A 148 9.50 6.90 50.84
N ASP A 149 8.52 7.39 51.58
CA ASP A 149 7.70 8.57 51.34
C ASP A 149 6.71 8.57 50.16
N VAL A 150 5.45 8.22 50.44
CA VAL A 150 4.29 9.04 50.05
C VAL A 150 3.21 8.95 51.14
N GLN A 151 3.24 9.88 52.08
CA GLN A 151 2.04 10.40 52.75
C GLN A 151 1.69 11.71 52.05
N THR A 152 0.63 11.72 51.24
CA THR A 152 -0.09 12.97 50.91
C THR A 152 -1.55 12.65 50.60
N THR A 153 -2.39 13.21 51.45
CA THR A 153 -3.83 13.48 51.41
C THR A 153 -4.50 13.40 50.03
N LYS A 154 -5.44 12.45 49.90
CA LYS A 154 -6.48 12.44 48.86
C LYS A 154 -7.61 13.41 49.25
N THR A 155 -7.96 14.33 48.36
CA THR A 155 -9.21 15.11 48.43
C THR A 155 -10.30 14.35 47.67
N ALA A 156 -11.50 14.27 48.25
CA ALA A 156 -12.60 13.39 47.87
C ALA A 156 -13.34 13.73 46.55
N GLU A 157 -12.79 14.60 45.68
CA GLU A 157 -13.46 15.02 44.44
C GLU A 157 -13.00 14.27 43.17
N GLN A 158 -12.00 13.37 43.26
CA GLN A 158 -11.52 12.59 42.09
C GLN A 158 -12.01 11.13 42.03
N GLU A 159 -12.78 10.64 43.01
CA GLU A 159 -13.28 9.25 43.02
C GLU A 159 -14.67 9.05 42.37
N GLN A 160 -15.28 10.09 41.79
CA GLN A 160 -16.57 9.98 41.07
C GLN A 160 -16.48 9.86 39.54
N ALA A 161 -15.28 9.89 38.95
CA ALA A 161 -15.12 9.87 37.48
C ALA A 161 -14.83 8.47 36.87
N SER A 162 -14.60 7.43 37.67
CA SER A 162 -14.11 6.13 37.16
C SER A 162 -15.14 4.98 37.14
N THR A 163 -16.36 5.17 37.64
CA THR A 163 -17.35 4.07 37.83
C THR A 163 -18.59 4.13 36.93
N SER A 164 -18.63 4.98 35.90
CA SER A 164 -19.63 4.86 34.85
C SER A 164 -19.07 5.19 33.47
N LEU A 165 -18.40 4.22 32.84
CA LEU A 165 -18.26 4.21 31.38
C LEU A 165 -19.67 4.07 30.80
N SER A 166 -20.36 5.21 30.67
CA SER A 166 -21.70 5.25 30.09
C SER A 166 -21.65 4.69 28.67
N VAL A 167 -22.65 3.87 28.32
CA VAL A 167 -22.79 3.07 27.09
C VAL A 167 -22.63 3.88 25.78
N ASN A 168 -22.58 5.21 25.87
CA ASN A 168 -22.57 6.14 24.73
C ASN A 168 -21.22 6.88 24.60
N SER A 169 -20.11 6.22 24.88
CA SER A 169 -18.77 6.81 24.70
C SER A 169 -18.04 6.15 23.54
N THR A 170 -17.39 6.93 22.68
CA THR A 170 -16.55 6.43 21.59
C THR A 170 -15.09 6.53 21.98
N ARG A 171 -14.36 5.43 21.79
CA ARG A 171 -12.91 5.40 21.98
C ARG A 171 -12.24 6.07 20.79
N CYS A 172 -11.59 7.19 21.03
CA CYS A 172 -10.79 7.93 20.06
C CYS A 172 -9.29 7.74 20.37
N TYR A 173 -8.44 7.73 19.35
CA TYR A 173 -6.98 7.70 19.48
C TYR A 173 -6.40 9.03 18.99
N LEU A 174 -5.80 9.78 19.92
CA LEU A 174 -5.06 10.99 19.62
C LEU A 174 -3.62 10.64 19.27
N HIS A 175 -3.12 11.13 18.14
CA HIS A 175 -1.73 10.98 17.72
C HIS A 175 -1.08 12.36 17.76
N LEU A 176 -0.21 12.58 18.76
CA LEU A 176 0.35 13.87 19.10
C LEU A 176 1.85 13.89 18.80
N SER A 177 2.37 14.92 18.12
CA SER A 177 3.81 15.00 17.83
C SER A 177 4.28 16.43 17.58
N GLY A 178 5.51 16.75 18.01
CA GLY A 178 6.16 18.05 17.78
C GLY A 178 5.58 19.19 18.61
N ILE A 179 4.75 18.90 19.62
CA ILE A 179 4.03 19.93 20.39
C ILE A 179 4.91 20.43 21.52
N ASP A 180 5.24 21.71 21.54
CA ASP A 180 5.86 22.37 22.70
C ASP A 180 4.81 22.74 23.74
N ALA A 181 5.14 22.53 25.03
CA ALA A 181 4.28 22.88 26.15
C ALA A 181 5.09 23.03 27.43
N THR A 182 4.70 23.98 28.27
CA THR A 182 5.35 24.25 29.57
C THR A 182 4.34 24.19 30.71
N SER A 183 4.80 24.35 31.96
CA SER A 183 3.91 24.42 33.12
C SER A 183 3.08 25.70 33.17
N SER A 184 3.62 26.82 32.69
CA SER A 184 2.88 28.09 32.55
C SER A 184 1.92 28.04 31.37
N ASP A 185 2.36 27.41 30.26
CA ASP A 185 1.66 27.40 28.98
C ASP A 185 1.39 25.96 28.50
N PRO A 186 0.43 25.26 29.15
CA PRO A 186 0.18 23.86 28.85
C PRO A 186 -0.62 23.68 27.56
N PHE A 187 -0.24 22.67 26.78
CA PHE A 187 -1.06 22.18 25.67
C PHE A 187 -2.34 21.54 26.21
N GLN A 188 -3.50 21.95 25.69
CA GLN A 188 -4.80 21.45 26.12
C GLN A 188 -5.69 21.09 24.94
N LEU A 189 -6.38 19.96 25.09
CA LEU A 189 -7.48 19.55 24.23
C LEU A 189 -8.75 19.53 25.07
N LYS A 190 -9.80 20.19 24.59
CA LYS A 190 -11.11 20.23 25.24
C LYS A 190 -12.19 19.81 24.27
N VAL A 191 -13.22 19.13 24.75
CA VAL A 191 -14.45 18.84 24.00
C VAL A 191 -15.61 19.29 24.86
N ASP A 192 -16.50 20.11 24.30
CA ASP A 192 -17.64 20.71 25.03
C ASP A 192 -17.21 21.41 26.32
N GLY A 193 -16.09 22.15 26.27
CA GLY A 193 -15.51 22.84 27.43
C GLY A 193 -14.83 21.96 28.48
N ARG A 194 -14.90 20.63 28.35
CA ARG A 194 -14.25 19.68 29.27
C ARG A 194 -12.86 19.32 28.79
N SER A 195 -11.88 19.36 29.69
CA SER A 195 -10.51 18.94 29.37
C SER A 195 -10.45 17.44 29.08
N LEU A 196 -10.08 17.11 27.84
CA LEU A 196 -9.88 15.75 27.35
C LEU A 196 -8.43 15.30 27.55
N PHE A 197 -7.48 16.19 27.30
CA PHE A 197 -6.05 15.95 27.49
C PHE A 197 -5.35 17.26 27.85
N LYS A 198 -4.36 17.19 28.73
CA LYS A 198 -3.50 18.30 29.11
C LYS A 198 -2.07 17.81 29.25
N SER A 199 -1.13 18.49 28.60
CA SER A 199 0.31 18.28 28.78
C SER A 199 0.97 19.58 29.20
N SER A 200 1.69 19.54 30.33
CA SER A 200 2.58 20.62 30.79
C SER A 200 4.04 20.35 30.42
N ARG A 201 4.27 19.39 29.52
CA ARG A 201 5.59 19.00 29.02
C ARG A 201 5.55 18.89 27.49
N PRO A 202 6.65 19.18 26.80
CA PRO A 202 6.72 19.02 25.35
C PRO A 202 6.52 17.56 24.95
N ILE A 203 5.95 17.35 23.76
CA ILE A 203 5.69 16.06 23.12
C ILE A 203 6.51 16.02 21.82
N PRO A 204 7.85 15.86 21.91
CA PRO A 204 8.74 16.00 20.75
C PRO A 204 8.65 14.80 19.80
N LYS A 205 8.24 13.64 20.30
CA LYS A 205 8.10 12.39 19.54
C LYS A 205 6.61 12.03 19.39
N PRO A 206 6.24 11.29 18.33
CA PRO A 206 4.88 10.79 18.20
C PRO A 206 4.43 9.96 19.40
N VAL A 207 3.32 10.37 20.02
CA VAL A 207 2.66 9.68 21.12
C VAL A 207 1.22 9.38 20.72
N ARG A 208 0.77 8.16 20.97
CA ARG A 208 -0.61 7.74 20.75
C ARG A 208 -1.35 7.59 22.08
N ILE A 209 -2.45 8.31 22.26
CA ILE A 209 -3.21 8.37 23.51
C ILE A 209 -4.65 7.96 23.24
N PRO A 210 -5.14 6.85 23.82
CA PRO A 210 -6.56 6.53 23.78
C PRO A 210 -7.34 7.43 24.74
N VAL A 211 -8.43 8.01 24.26
CA VAL A 211 -9.38 8.81 25.05
C VAL A 211 -10.80 8.33 24.78
N TYR A 212 -11.70 8.54 25.74
CA TYR A 212 -13.12 8.21 25.58
C TYR A 212 -13.92 9.49 25.56
N ILE A 213 -14.60 9.73 24.44
CA ILE A 213 -15.38 10.95 24.25
C ILE A 213 -16.85 10.54 24.34
N LYS A 214 -17.64 11.27 25.13
CA LYS A 214 -19.06 10.97 25.34
C LYS A 214 -19.87 11.60 24.20
N GLN A 215 -20.79 10.83 23.62
CA GLN A 215 -21.70 11.36 22.61
C GLN A 215 -22.67 12.36 23.27
N PRO A 216 -22.71 13.62 22.81
CA PRO A 216 -23.50 14.66 23.46
C PRO A 216 -25.01 14.37 23.37
N ILE A 217 -25.46 13.81 22.25
CA ILE A 217 -26.85 13.43 21.99
C ILE A 217 -26.92 11.93 21.72
N VAL A 218 -27.48 11.17 22.68
CA VAL A 218 -27.57 9.70 22.62
C VAL A 218 -28.40 9.20 21.42
N SER A 219 -29.37 9.99 20.96
CA SER A 219 -30.21 9.64 19.81
C SER A 219 -29.59 10.03 18.46
N SER A 220 -28.44 10.69 18.43
CA SER A 220 -27.82 11.10 17.17
C SER A 220 -27.25 9.89 16.43
N ARG A 221 -27.51 9.82 15.13
CA ARG A 221 -26.93 8.80 14.23
C ARG A 221 -25.41 8.96 14.10
N TYR A 222 -24.90 10.17 14.29
CA TYR A 222 -23.49 10.49 14.17
C TYR A 222 -22.94 11.04 15.49
N HIS A 223 -21.73 10.64 15.83
CA HIS A 223 -21.00 11.16 16.97
C HIS A 223 -20.10 12.30 16.50
N GLU A 224 -20.68 13.48 16.42
CA GLU A 224 -19.99 14.73 16.08
C GLU A 224 -19.53 15.42 17.37
N ILE A 225 -18.31 15.94 17.34
CA ILE A 225 -17.69 16.67 18.45
C ILE A 225 -17.01 17.91 17.91
N THR A 226 -16.99 18.97 18.72
CA THR A 226 -16.11 20.13 18.49
C THR A 226 -14.98 20.05 19.51
N MET A 227 -13.75 19.88 19.02
CA MET A 227 -12.54 19.83 19.84
C MET A 227 -11.82 21.16 19.78
N LYS A 228 -11.67 21.80 20.94
CA LYS A 228 -10.86 22.99 21.13
C LYS A 228 -9.41 22.60 21.40
N ILE A 229 -8.49 23.18 20.63
CA ILE A 229 -7.06 22.92 20.65
C ILE A 229 -6.36 24.21 21.09
N GLU A 230 -5.69 24.15 22.24
CA GLU A 230 -4.98 25.29 22.84
C GLU A 230 -3.48 24.95 22.95
N MET A 231 -2.63 25.68 22.21
CA MET A 231 -1.16 25.62 22.25
C MET A 231 -0.61 27.04 22.50
N PRO A 232 -0.58 27.51 23.77
CA PRO A 232 -0.26 28.91 24.06
C PRO A 232 1.16 29.32 23.63
N GLU A 233 2.14 28.41 23.71
CA GLU A 233 3.52 28.64 23.23
C GLU A 233 3.60 29.02 21.74
N LEU A 234 2.63 28.57 20.93
CA LEU A 234 2.52 28.93 19.50
C LEU A 234 1.47 30.01 19.23
N GLY A 235 0.80 30.50 20.28
CA GLY A 235 -0.35 31.41 20.16
C GLY A 235 -1.55 30.80 19.42
N VAL A 236 -1.69 29.47 19.42
CA VAL A 236 -2.76 28.78 18.70
C VAL A 236 -3.92 28.46 19.64
N GLU A 237 -5.10 28.96 19.29
CA GLU A 237 -6.38 28.63 19.92
C GLU A 237 -7.41 28.43 18.80
N THR A 238 -7.80 27.19 18.53
CA THR A 238 -8.72 26.85 17.44
C THR A 238 -9.71 25.77 17.83
N ASP A 239 -10.92 25.86 17.29
CA ASP A 239 -11.94 24.81 17.38
C ASP A 239 -11.94 24.01 16.07
N HIS A 240 -12.06 22.68 16.16
CA HIS A 240 -12.17 21.77 15.01
C HIS A 240 -13.30 20.77 15.22
N ASP A 241 -14.14 20.62 14.20
CA ASP A 241 -15.25 19.66 14.21
C ASP A 241 -14.79 18.31 13.68
N PHE A 242 -15.12 17.25 14.41
CA PHE A 242 -14.83 15.87 14.04
C PHE A 242 -16.09 15.03 14.05
N ASN A 243 -16.27 14.21 13.01
CA ASN A 243 -17.32 13.19 12.99
C ASN A 243 -16.68 11.83 13.29
N LEU A 244 -16.74 11.37 14.53
CA LEU A 244 -16.09 10.13 14.97
C LEU A 244 -16.72 8.87 14.37
N THR A 245 -17.94 8.98 13.83
CA THR A 245 -18.65 7.89 13.16
C THR A 245 -18.21 7.74 11.70
N LEU A 246 -18.16 8.85 10.95
CA LEU A 246 -17.91 8.84 9.50
C LEU A 246 -16.45 9.11 9.15
N GLY A 247 -15.78 10.01 9.86
CA GLY A 247 -14.38 10.40 9.62
C GLY A 247 -13.37 9.45 10.26
N GLY A 248 -13.81 8.64 11.22
CA GLY A 248 -12.97 7.67 11.93
C GLY A 248 -12.59 8.10 13.35
N VAL A 249 -11.97 7.18 14.09
CA VAL A 249 -11.66 7.37 15.51
C VAL A 249 -10.22 7.77 15.79
N HIS A 250 -9.41 8.04 14.75
CA HIS A 250 -8.04 8.50 14.93
C HIS A 250 -7.93 9.97 14.54
N ILE A 251 -7.41 10.79 15.45
CA ILE A 251 -7.16 12.21 15.24
C ILE A 251 -5.67 12.45 15.42
N GLN A 252 -4.99 13.02 14.43
CA GLN A 252 -3.61 13.47 14.52
C GLN A 252 -3.57 14.97 14.73
N ILE A 253 -2.74 15.41 15.68
CA ILE A 253 -2.41 16.81 15.91
C ILE A 253 -0.89 16.88 15.97
N ALA A 254 -0.30 17.50 14.97
CA ALA A 254 1.15 17.63 14.86
C ALA A 254 1.55 19.09 14.66
N VAL A 255 2.73 19.46 15.15
CA VAL A 255 3.35 20.73 14.80
C VAL A 255 4.55 20.44 13.92
N VAL A 256 4.52 20.96 12.69
CA VAL A 256 5.58 20.81 11.69
C VAL A 256 5.98 22.19 11.21
N ASN A 257 7.24 22.59 11.43
CA ASN A 257 7.74 23.92 11.06
C ASN A 257 6.87 25.07 11.61
N ASN A 258 6.46 24.98 12.89
CA ASN A 258 5.54 25.91 13.57
C ASN A 258 4.13 26.00 12.97
N ILE A 259 3.75 25.08 12.08
CA ILE A 259 2.40 24.95 11.53
C ILE A 259 1.69 23.80 12.24
N VAL A 260 0.48 24.05 12.74
CA VAL A 260 -0.35 23.03 13.38
C VAL A 260 -1.15 22.30 12.30
N GLU A 261 -0.88 21.01 12.16
CA GLU A 261 -1.58 20.12 11.23
C GLU A 261 -2.53 19.20 12.00
N ILE A 262 -3.79 19.17 11.56
CA ILE A 262 -4.85 18.42 12.21
C ILE A 262 -5.53 17.53 11.17
N LEU A 263 -5.52 16.22 11.40
CA LEU A 263 -6.06 15.23 10.47
C LEU A 263 -6.94 14.22 11.20
N GLN A 264 -7.99 13.73 10.54
CA GLN A 264 -8.83 12.64 11.02
C GLN A 264 -8.78 11.45 10.06
N ASN A 265 -8.68 10.23 10.60
CA ASN A 265 -8.65 9.00 9.81
C ASN A 265 -9.38 7.83 10.48
N LYS A 266 -9.88 6.89 9.67
CA LYS A 266 -10.51 5.64 10.09
C LYS A 266 -9.54 4.59 10.61
N ASN A 267 -8.35 4.49 9.99
CA ASN A 267 -7.47 3.33 10.19
C ASN A 267 -6.21 3.65 11.01
N GLY A 268 -6.06 4.91 11.45
CA GLY A 268 -4.88 5.36 12.17
C GLY A 268 -3.60 5.43 11.35
N ILE A 269 -3.72 5.29 10.03
CA ILE A 269 -2.62 5.49 9.07
C ILE A 269 -2.72 6.94 8.60
N PHE A 270 -1.79 7.77 9.05
CA PHE A 270 -1.67 9.14 8.55
C PHE A 270 -0.58 9.18 7.48
N PRO A 271 -0.72 10.04 6.44
CA PRO A 271 0.39 10.32 5.55
C PRO A 271 1.60 10.72 6.42
N MET A 272 2.77 10.16 6.13
CA MET A 272 3.97 10.50 6.89
C MET A 272 4.19 12.01 6.75
N LEU A 273 3.94 12.75 7.83
CA LEU A 273 4.36 14.12 7.92
C LEU A 273 5.88 14.12 7.74
N THR A 274 6.36 14.76 6.67
CA THR A 274 7.77 14.81 6.32
C THR A 274 8.58 15.13 7.57
N LYS A 275 9.56 14.26 7.87
CA LYS A 275 10.41 14.26 9.07
C LYS A 275 10.39 15.61 9.78
N ILE A 276 9.67 15.68 10.90
CA ILE A 276 9.81 16.74 11.90
C ILE A 276 11.32 16.86 12.15
N ASP A 277 11.94 18.00 11.82
CA ASP A 277 13.36 18.20 12.03
C ASP A 277 13.60 18.24 13.54
N SER A 278 13.89 17.07 14.11
CA SER A 278 14.10 16.83 15.54
C SER A 278 15.16 17.74 16.16
N ARG A 279 15.95 18.46 15.35
CA ARG A 279 16.91 19.47 15.77
C ARG A 279 16.28 20.66 16.49
N TYR A 280 15.00 20.97 16.27
CA TYR A 280 14.30 22.02 17.02
C TYR A 280 13.77 21.54 18.39
N ALA A 281 13.48 20.24 18.52
CA ALA A 281 12.92 19.65 19.74
C ALA A 281 13.97 19.10 20.73
N GLN A 282 15.26 19.06 20.34
CA GLN A 282 16.38 18.57 21.14
C GLN A 282 17.24 19.69 21.76
N LYS A 283 16.76 20.94 21.88
CA LYS A 283 17.36 21.85 22.86
C LYS A 283 17.18 21.21 24.24
N GLU A 284 18.26 20.62 24.76
CA GLU A 284 18.32 20.00 26.07
C GLU A 284 17.66 20.94 27.09
N TYR A 285 16.62 20.42 27.76
CA TYR A 285 16.00 21.08 28.90
C TYR A 285 16.97 20.97 30.10
N ASN A 286 18.09 21.69 30.01
CA ASN A 286 18.86 22.07 31.18
C ASN A 286 18.19 23.34 31.72
N PRO A 287 17.58 23.32 32.92
CA PRO A 287 17.08 24.55 33.53
C PRO A 287 18.28 25.46 33.84
N MET A 288 18.64 26.33 32.91
CA MET A 288 19.62 27.38 33.16
C MET A 288 18.95 28.48 34.01
N PRO A 289 19.69 29.05 34.99
CA PRO A 289 19.17 30.09 35.86
C PRO A 289 18.88 31.36 35.06
N VAL A 290 17.71 31.95 35.34
CA VAL A 290 17.23 33.20 34.78
C VAL A 290 18.29 34.30 34.94
N LYS A 291 18.67 34.95 33.84
CA LYS A 291 19.43 36.19 33.85
C LYS A 291 18.88 37.14 32.78
N GLU A 292 18.67 38.38 33.20
CA GLU A 292 17.94 39.46 32.52
C GLU A 292 18.63 39.98 31.25
N GLU A 293 17.81 40.55 30.36
CA GLU A 293 18.17 41.16 29.06
C GLU A 293 19.13 42.36 29.17
N PRO A 294 19.79 42.74 28.05
CA PRO A 294 19.24 43.84 27.23
C PRO A 294 19.39 43.69 25.69
N THR A 295 18.47 44.33 24.96
CA THR A 295 18.43 44.60 23.50
C THR A 295 19.23 45.88 23.13
N PRO A 296 19.30 46.36 21.85
CA PRO A 296 19.52 45.72 20.53
C PRO A 296 20.59 46.46 19.67
N GLN A 297 21.15 45.86 18.61
CA GLN A 297 21.69 46.64 17.47
C GLN A 297 21.56 45.93 16.09
N GLN A 298 21.31 46.77 15.09
CA GLN A 298 20.95 46.54 13.68
C GLN A 298 22.15 46.26 12.75
N SER A 299 21.91 45.59 11.60
CA SER A 299 22.49 45.85 10.24
C SER A 299 22.17 44.65 9.31
N SER A 300 21.32 44.78 8.28
CA SER A 300 21.51 45.24 6.88
C SER A 300 22.08 44.21 5.87
N SER A 301 21.20 43.84 4.92
CA SER A 301 21.41 43.53 3.48
C SER A 301 22.36 42.43 3.01
N SER A 302 21.88 41.51 2.17
CA SER A 302 22.10 41.52 0.70
C SER A 302 21.47 40.32 -0.03
N ILE A 303 21.03 40.60 -1.25
CA ILE A 303 20.43 39.71 -2.24
C ILE A 303 21.55 39.04 -3.03
N ILE A 304 21.52 37.71 -3.19
CA ILE A 304 22.30 36.99 -4.21
C ILE A 304 21.38 35.97 -4.90
N SER A 305 21.17 36.20 -6.19
CA SER A 305 20.63 35.24 -7.14
C SER A 305 21.77 34.33 -7.60
N SER A 306 21.56 33.01 -7.62
CA SER A 306 22.44 32.07 -8.30
C SER A 306 21.63 31.06 -9.10
N SER A 307 21.73 31.17 -10.42
CA SER A 307 21.43 30.14 -11.38
C SER A 307 22.40 28.97 -11.22
N SER A 308 21.87 27.76 -11.11
CA SER A 308 22.65 26.53 -11.15
C SER A 308 22.23 25.69 -12.35
N GLN A 309 23.11 25.68 -13.35
CA GLN A 309 23.18 24.67 -14.40
C GLN A 309 23.35 23.30 -13.74
N SER A 310 22.50 22.34 -14.10
CA SER A 310 22.59 20.97 -13.61
C SER A 310 23.74 20.23 -14.30
N SER A 311 24.83 20.08 -13.56
CA SER A 311 25.87 19.09 -13.87
C SER A 311 25.29 17.69 -13.72
N LYS A 312 25.31 16.90 -14.80
CA LYS A 312 25.05 15.45 -14.80
C LYS A 312 26.00 14.74 -13.83
N SER A 313 25.58 14.54 -12.59
CA SER A 313 26.19 13.56 -11.69
C SER A 313 25.60 12.18 -12.02
N SER A 314 26.45 11.23 -12.38
CA SER A 314 26.12 9.82 -12.55
C SER A 314 25.67 9.20 -11.23
N ASN A 315 24.40 9.41 -10.87
CA ASN A 315 23.76 8.64 -9.80
C ASN A 315 23.39 7.27 -10.39
N ASP A 316 24.14 6.25 -10.00
CA ASP A 316 24.06 4.86 -10.45
C ASP A 316 22.83 4.09 -9.90
N GLY A 317 21.72 4.80 -9.65
CA GLY A 317 20.44 4.20 -9.29
C GLY A 317 19.78 3.60 -10.52
N GLU A 318 19.33 2.35 -10.46
CA GLU A 318 18.53 1.76 -11.53
C GLU A 318 17.12 2.36 -11.49
N ASP A 319 16.69 2.93 -12.61
CA ASP A 319 15.35 3.47 -12.77
C ASP A 319 14.29 2.38 -12.51
N VAL A 320 13.24 2.75 -11.78
CA VAL A 320 12.19 1.82 -11.37
C VAL A 320 10.95 2.03 -12.23
N GLU A 321 10.64 1.07 -13.10
CA GLU A 321 9.38 1.05 -13.85
C GLU A 321 8.21 0.63 -12.94
N VAL A 322 7.24 1.52 -12.75
CA VAL A 322 5.98 1.28 -12.03
C VAL A 322 4.85 1.10 -13.04
N THR A 323 4.00 0.10 -12.82
CA THR A 323 2.90 -0.26 -13.73
C THR A 323 1.55 -0.11 -13.02
N PHE A 324 0.66 0.68 -13.62
CA PHE A 324 -0.72 0.89 -13.19
C PHE A 324 -1.68 0.10 -14.06
N TYR A 325 -2.54 -0.72 -13.45
CA TYR A 325 -3.64 -1.43 -14.08
C TYR A 325 -4.95 -0.72 -13.74
N LEU A 326 -5.59 -0.14 -14.74
CA LEU A 326 -6.79 0.66 -14.61
C LEU A 326 -7.98 -0.13 -15.15
N ARG A 327 -9.07 -0.22 -14.39
CA ARG A 327 -10.21 -1.07 -14.76
C ARG A 327 -11.54 -0.47 -14.34
N ASN A 328 -12.55 -0.64 -15.20
CA ASN A 328 -13.94 -0.21 -14.93
C ASN A 328 -14.06 1.28 -14.52
N ILE A 329 -13.27 2.17 -15.13
CA ILE A 329 -13.29 3.60 -14.78
C ILE A 329 -14.15 4.35 -15.79
N GLN A 330 -15.29 4.89 -15.37
CA GLN A 330 -16.16 5.68 -16.24
C GLN A 330 -15.51 7.02 -16.57
N ALA A 331 -15.42 7.33 -17.86
CA ALA A 331 -14.93 8.60 -18.36
C ALA A 331 -15.60 8.99 -19.69
N SER A 332 -15.65 10.29 -19.94
CA SER A 332 -16.17 10.89 -21.18
C SER A 332 -15.35 12.14 -21.52
N SER A 333 -15.55 12.73 -22.70
CA SER A 333 -14.88 13.97 -23.08
C SER A 333 -15.25 15.17 -22.18
N SER A 334 -16.45 15.17 -21.58
CA SER A 334 -16.86 16.19 -20.61
C SER A 334 -16.45 15.86 -19.18
N GLU A 335 -16.19 14.59 -18.89
CA GLU A 335 -15.86 14.09 -17.56
C GLU A 335 -14.69 13.09 -17.66
N PRO A 336 -13.46 13.58 -17.93
CA PRO A 336 -12.33 12.71 -18.16
C PRO A 336 -11.88 12.02 -16.86
N PHE A 337 -11.22 10.88 -17.02
CA PHE A 337 -10.39 10.28 -15.98
C PHE A 337 -8.97 10.81 -16.12
N GLN A 338 -8.33 11.19 -15.02
CA GLN A 338 -6.91 11.60 -15.01
C GLN A 338 -6.15 10.86 -13.91
N LEU A 339 -4.95 10.40 -14.22
CA LEU A 339 -3.99 9.86 -13.26
C LEU A 339 -2.71 10.70 -13.34
N LEU A 340 -2.32 11.30 -12.23
CA LEU A 340 -1.10 12.08 -12.08
C LEU A 340 -0.17 11.38 -11.09
N ILE A 341 1.13 11.35 -11.40
CA ILE A 341 2.19 10.78 -10.57
C ILE A 341 3.12 11.90 -10.14
N ASN A 342 3.26 12.12 -8.84
CA ASN A 342 4.05 13.21 -8.25
C ASN A 342 3.70 14.59 -8.85
N GLY A 343 2.42 14.80 -9.17
CA GLY A 343 1.91 16.02 -9.79
C GLY A 343 1.99 16.07 -11.32
N GLU A 344 2.70 15.14 -11.96
CA GLU A 344 2.82 15.05 -13.42
C GLU A 344 1.74 14.14 -14.01
N GLU A 345 1.09 14.56 -15.10
CA GLU A 345 0.05 13.75 -15.74
C GLU A 345 0.65 12.50 -16.39
N LEU A 346 0.22 11.32 -15.94
CA LEU A 346 0.61 10.04 -16.52
C LEU A 346 -0.37 9.60 -17.63
N ILE A 347 -1.68 9.69 -17.37
CA ILE A 347 -2.70 9.36 -18.36
C ILE A 347 -3.97 10.18 -18.12
N THR A 348 -4.52 10.73 -19.19
CA THR A 348 -5.89 11.23 -19.25
C THR A 348 -6.69 10.37 -20.22
N SER A 349 -7.84 9.86 -19.80
CA SER A 349 -8.77 9.14 -20.66
C SER A 349 -10.08 9.90 -20.81
N ASN A 350 -10.44 10.19 -22.06
CA ASN A 350 -11.76 10.74 -22.43
C ASN A 350 -12.79 9.63 -22.72
N ASN A 351 -12.39 8.37 -22.61
CA ASN A 351 -13.23 7.20 -22.88
C ASN A 351 -13.29 6.32 -21.64
N SER A 352 -14.47 5.75 -21.38
CA SER A 352 -14.65 4.84 -20.25
C SER A 352 -13.75 3.62 -20.41
N LEU A 353 -13.01 3.28 -19.36
CA LEU A 353 -12.15 2.11 -19.32
C LEU A 353 -13.01 0.87 -19.06
N PRO A 354 -12.89 -0.20 -19.87
CA PRO A 354 -13.81 -1.33 -19.80
C PRO A 354 -13.75 -2.07 -18.46
N LYS A 355 -14.84 -2.76 -18.12
CA LYS A 355 -14.90 -3.63 -16.94
C LYS A 355 -14.14 -4.93 -17.13
N ASP A 356 -14.00 -5.42 -18.35
CA ASP A 356 -13.46 -6.77 -18.60
C ASP A 356 -11.99 -6.76 -19.07
N THR A 357 -11.42 -5.57 -19.27
CA THR A 357 -10.02 -5.41 -19.68
C THR A 357 -9.32 -4.42 -18.76
N PHE A 358 -8.01 -4.56 -18.63
CA PHE A 358 -7.18 -3.55 -18.00
C PHE A 358 -6.73 -2.52 -19.04
N THR A 359 -6.58 -1.27 -18.63
CA THR A 359 -5.74 -0.30 -19.32
C THR A 359 -4.47 -0.16 -18.52
N VAL A 360 -3.32 -0.33 -19.16
CA VAL A 360 -2.03 -0.28 -18.47
C VAL A 360 -1.37 1.06 -18.73
N ALA A 361 -0.93 1.73 -17.68
CA ALA A 361 -0.12 2.93 -17.75
C ALA A 361 1.19 2.68 -17.00
N LYS A 362 2.33 3.05 -17.59
CA LYS A 362 3.66 2.83 -17.01
C LYS A 362 4.35 4.15 -16.80
N CYS A 363 5.00 4.32 -15.66
CA CYS A 363 5.91 5.44 -15.42
C CYS A 363 7.27 4.92 -14.95
N ILE A 364 8.32 5.67 -15.29
CA ILE A 364 9.68 5.38 -14.86
C ILE A 364 10.02 6.38 -13.76
N LEU A 365 10.29 5.88 -12.57
CA LEU A 365 10.79 6.69 -11.48
C LEU A 365 12.32 6.71 -11.50
N PRO A 366 12.96 7.87 -11.31
CA PRO A 366 14.40 7.94 -11.21
C PRO A 366 14.86 7.06 -10.04
N GLY A 367 15.85 6.20 -10.29
CA GLY A 367 16.34 5.26 -9.29
C GLY A 367 16.92 5.98 -8.07
N LEU A 368 16.58 5.55 -6.85
CA LEU A 368 17.32 5.98 -5.67
C LEU A 368 18.76 5.45 -5.73
N PRO A 369 19.73 6.16 -5.12
CA PRO A 369 21.09 5.65 -4.99
C PRO A 369 21.09 4.23 -4.42
N LYS A 370 21.89 3.31 -4.99
CA LYS A 370 21.98 1.89 -4.54
C LYS A 370 22.27 1.72 -3.04
N SER A 371 22.82 2.75 -2.38
CA SER A 371 23.09 2.79 -0.94
C SER A 371 21.94 3.31 -0.08
N SER A 372 20.83 3.75 -0.69
CA SER A 372 19.69 4.30 0.02
C SER A 372 18.82 3.19 0.59
N THR A 373 18.77 3.10 1.92
CA THR A 373 17.76 2.32 2.65
C THR A 373 16.38 2.99 2.65
N ALA A 374 16.24 4.16 2.01
CA ALA A 374 14.97 4.86 1.93
C ALA A 374 14.00 4.15 0.96
N ASP A 375 12.73 4.12 1.37
CA ASP A 375 11.65 3.61 0.54
C ASP A 375 11.37 4.55 -0.65
N HIS A 376 11.10 3.98 -1.82
CA HIS A 376 10.53 4.73 -2.93
C HIS A 376 9.04 4.93 -2.67
N ILE A 377 8.65 6.15 -2.32
CA ILE A 377 7.26 6.55 -2.20
C ILE A 377 6.84 7.28 -3.47
N LEU A 378 5.83 6.75 -4.14
CA LEU A 378 5.17 7.36 -5.28
C LEU A 378 3.86 7.98 -4.81
N GLU A 379 3.56 9.21 -5.19
CA GLU A 379 2.25 9.82 -4.98
C GLU A 379 1.42 9.74 -6.27
N ALA A 380 0.26 9.09 -6.22
CA ALA A 380 -0.68 9.05 -7.33
C ALA A 380 -1.94 9.83 -6.97
N ARG A 381 -2.29 10.82 -7.80
CA ARG A 381 -3.58 11.50 -7.75
C ARG A 381 -4.46 11.01 -8.88
N PHE A 382 -5.63 10.47 -8.56
CA PHE A 382 -6.60 10.01 -9.55
C PHE A 382 -7.87 10.88 -9.47
N LYS A 383 -8.29 11.40 -10.61
CA LYS A 383 -9.50 12.19 -10.79
C LYS A 383 -10.47 11.42 -11.67
N ILE A 384 -11.63 11.09 -11.12
CA ILE A 384 -12.73 10.41 -11.83
C ILE A 384 -13.92 11.37 -11.79
N THR A 385 -13.94 12.32 -12.74
CA THR A 385 -14.92 13.42 -12.75
C THR A 385 -16.36 12.91 -12.77
N SER A 386 -16.63 11.83 -13.51
CA SER A 386 -17.95 11.17 -13.61
C SER A 386 -18.51 10.65 -12.27
N LYS A 387 -17.64 10.53 -11.26
CA LYS A 387 -18.01 10.10 -9.90
C LYS A 387 -17.77 11.18 -8.84
N GLY A 388 -17.32 12.37 -9.25
CA GLY A 388 -16.91 13.43 -8.31
C GLY A 388 -15.75 13.00 -7.40
N VAL A 389 -14.89 12.08 -7.83
CA VAL A 389 -13.76 11.60 -7.03
C VAL A 389 -12.49 12.34 -7.46
N ASP A 390 -11.82 12.96 -6.49
CA ASP A 390 -10.48 13.51 -6.63
C ASP A 390 -9.66 13.04 -5.42
N GLY A 391 -8.93 11.93 -5.60
CA GLY A 391 -8.23 11.24 -4.53
C GLY A 391 -6.72 11.27 -4.75
N THR A 392 -5.96 11.36 -3.66
CA THR A 392 -4.49 11.22 -3.67
C THR A 392 -4.10 10.05 -2.78
N GLN A 393 -3.25 9.16 -3.29
CA GLN A 393 -2.75 7.98 -2.58
C GLN A 393 -1.24 7.85 -2.76
N GLN A 394 -0.53 7.61 -1.67
CA GLN A 394 0.89 7.28 -1.70
C GLN A 394 1.09 5.76 -1.73
N PHE A 395 2.02 5.30 -2.57
CA PHE A 395 2.38 3.90 -2.78
C PHE A 395 3.86 3.70 -2.45
N ASN A 396 4.14 2.76 -1.54
CA ASN A 396 5.52 2.39 -1.21
C ASN A 396 5.99 1.30 -2.17
N ILE A 397 6.65 1.71 -3.26
CA ILE A 397 7.05 0.83 -4.36
C ILE A 397 8.09 -0.20 -3.89
N THR A 398 8.96 0.19 -2.96
CA THR A 398 10.00 -0.68 -2.40
C THR A 398 9.40 -1.80 -1.54
N ARG A 399 8.47 -1.47 -0.63
CA ARG A 399 7.93 -2.45 0.33
C ARG A 399 6.76 -3.26 -0.20
N ASN A 400 5.90 -2.64 -0.99
CA ASN A 400 4.62 -3.24 -1.39
C ASN A 400 4.61 -3.64 -2.87
N GLY A 401 5.64 -3.25 -3.63
CA GLY A 401 5.83 -3.63 -5.02
C GLY A 401 5.39 -2.57 -6.02
N LYS A 402 5.77 -2.78 -7.27
CA LYS A 402 5.67 -1.81 -8.37
C LYS A 402 4.43 -1.95 -9.26
N PHE A 403 3.54 -2.87 -8.93
CA PHE A 403 2.31 -3.11 -9.68
C PHE A 403 1.13 -2.59 -8.86
N ILE A 404 0.42 -1.60 -9.40
CA ILE A 404 -0.68 -0.90 -8.74
C ILE A 404 -1.93 -1.09 -9.58
N MET A 405 -3.06 -1.43 -8.97
CA MET A 405 -4.35 -1.52 -9.64
C MET A 405 -5.33 -0.49 -9.08
N ILE A 406 -6.00 0.23 -9.97
CA ILE A 406 -7.07 1.18 -9.66
C ILE A 406 -8.33 0.70 -10.39
N GLU A 407 -9.34 0.28 -9.63
CA GLU A 407 -10.58 -0.26 -10.16
C GLU A 407 -11.79 0.38 -9.48
N ILE A 408 -12.85 0.71 -10.21
CA ILE A 408 -14.15 0.99 -9.58
C ILE A 408 -14.88 -0.34 -9.43
N GLY A 409 -15.20 -0.73 -8.20
CA GLY A 409 -15.93 -1.97 -7.90
C GLY A 409 -17.05 -1.78 -6.89
N PRO A 410 -17.84 -2.82 -6.61
CA PRO A 410 -18.96 -2.73 -5.68
C PRO A 410 -18.48 -2.49 -4.23
N ASP A 411 -19.21 -1.70 -3.46
CA ASP A 411 -18.91 -1.39 -2.06
C ASP A 411 -19.48 -2.41 -1.04
N GLY A 412 -20.22 -3.40 -1.52
CA GLY A 412 -20.92 -4.43 -0.73
C GLY A 412 -22.38 -4.08 -0.40
N ASN A 413 -22.78 -2.82 -0.56
CA ASN A 413 -24.14 -2.31 -0.36
C ASN A 413 -24.84 -1.95 -1.68
N GLY A 414 -24.26 -2.37 -2.81
CA GLY A 414 -24.74 -2.03 -4.15
C GLY A 414 -24.27 -0.65 -4.64
N GLY A 415 -23.48 0.08 -3.86
CA GLY A 415 -22.76 1.27 -4.31
C GLY A 415 -21.46 0.90 -5.03
N GLU A 416 -20.83 1.90 -5.63
CA GLU A 416 -19.51 1.78 -6.26
C GLU A 416 -18.46 2.47 -5.39
N LYS A 417 -17.25 1.90 -5.32
CA LYS A 417 -16.08 2.48 -4.64
C LYS A 417 -14.82 2.30 -5.47
N VAL A 418 -13.86 3.19 -5.28
CA VAL A 418 -12.50 3.01 -5.83
C VAL A 418 -11.76 1.98 -4.97
N ASN A 419 -11.35 0.89 -5.60
CA ASN A 419 -10.50 -0.15 -5.04
C ASN A 419 -9.07 0.07 -5.52
N LEU A 420 -8.14 0.11 -4.56
CA LEU A 420 -6.72 0.24 -4.80
C LEU A 420 -6.04 -1.05 -4.32
N LYS A 421 -5.24 -1.68 -5.16
CA LYS A 421 -4.40 -2.84 -4.80
C LYS A 421 -2.96 -2.58 -5.22
N GLN A 422 -1.99 -2.99 -4.41
CA GLN A 422 -0.56 -2.88 -4.71
C GLN A 422 0.12 -4.22 -4.40
N GLN A 423 1.03 -4.65 -5.28
CA GLN A 423 1.74 -5.92 -5.12
C GLN A 423 3.07 -5.96 -5.87
N HIS A 424 3.89 -6.97 -5.55
CA HIS A 424 5.21 -7.22 -6.15
C HIS A 424 5.18 -7.98 -7.47
N LYS A 425 4.06 -8.62 -7.81
CA LYS A 425 3.88 -9.38 -9.06
C LYS A 425 2.87 -8.68 -9.97
N ASP A 426 3.01 -8.86 -11.27
CA ASP A 426 2.13 -8.31 -12.30
C ASP A 426 0.76 -9.01 -12.39
N THR A 427 0.57 -10.12 -11.68
CA THR A 427 -0.66 -10.93 -11.69
C THR A 427 -1.64 -10.52 -10.59
N PHE A 428 -2.71 -9.78 -10.91
CA PHE A 428 -3.80 -9.53 -9.97
C PHE A 428 -4.80 -10.69 -10.04
N SER A 429 -4.75 -11.59 -9.06
CA SER A 429 -5.77 -12.64 -8.95
C SER A 429 -7.12 -11.99 -8.62
N GLY A 430 -8.10 -12.13 -9.51
CA GLY A 430 -9.48 -11.74 -9.24
C GLY A 430 -9.99 -12.38 -7.94
N ASP A 431 -10.74 -11.63 -7.14
CA ASP A 431 -11.11 -11.99 -5.77
C ASP A 431 -11.65 -13.44 -5.66
N GLY A 432 -10.87 -14.30 -5.01
CA GLY A 432 -11.32 -15.02 -3.82
C GLY A 432 -12.51 -15.99 -3.90
N THR A 433 -12.97 -16.44 -5.07
CA THR A 433 -13.84 -17.63 -5.12
C THR A 433 -12.98 -18.89 -5.05
N ASN A 434 -12.70 -19.34 -3.82
CA ASN A 434 -12.14 -20.65 -3.44
C ASN A 434 -11.22 -21.32 -4.46
N ALA A 435 -9.91 -21.07 -4.33
CA ALA A 435 -8.88 -21.94 -4.89
C ALA A 435 -8.84 -23.27 -4.12
N SER A 436 -9.85 -24.11 -4.30
CA SER A 436 -9.62 -25.56 -4.25
C SER A 436 -8.85 -25.93 -5.51
N ASN A 437 -7.96 -26.92 -5.41
CA ASN A 437 -7.29 -27.56 -6.54
C ASN A 437 -8.33 -27.99 -7.60
N LYS A 438 -8.69 -27.09 -8.52
CA LYS A 438 -9.45 -27.41 -9.71
C LYS A 438 -8.48 -28.00 -10.71
N GLN A 439 -8.33 -29.31 -10.57
CA GLN A 439 -8.00 -30.23 -11.63
C GLN A 439 -8.70 -29.76 -12.92
N PHE A 440 -7.92 -29.48 -13.96
CA PHE A 440 -8.36 -28.95 -15.26
C PHE A 440 -9.63 -29.67 -15.74
N SER A 441 -10.79 -29.03 -15.59
CA SER A 441 -11.99 -29.41 -16.34
C SER A 441 -11.75 -29.01 -17.79
N THR A 442 -12.02 -29.93 -18.71
CA THR A 442 -11.67 -29.96 -20.14
C THR A 442 -12.35 -28.91 -21.03
N GLY A 443 -12.54 -27.69 -20.52
CA GLY A 443 -13.13 -26.55 -21.23
C GLY A 443 -12.75 -25.22 -20.56
N GLY A 444 -11.46 -25.02 -20.30
CA GLY A 444 -10.95 -23.75 -19.76
C GLY A 444 -10.75 -22.70 -20.85
N ASP A 445 -10.81 -21.43 -20.47
CA ASP A 445 -10.29 -20.34 -21.30
C ASP A 445 -8.81 -20.13 -20.99
N VAL A 446 -8.02 -19.75 -22.00
CA VAL A 446 -6.65 -19.26 -21.83
C VAL A 446 -6.66 -17.75 -21.90
N GLU A 447 -5.98 -17.14 -20.94
CA GLU A 447 -5.74 -15.70 -20.89
C GLU A 447 -4.60 -15.33 -21.84
N VAL A 448 -4.81 -14.31 -22.67
CA VAL A 448 -3.87 -13.80 -23.67
C VAL A 448 -3.76 -12.29 -23.49
N LEU A 449 -2.52 -11.79 -23.36
CA LEU A 449 -2.23 -10.38 -23.17
C LEU A 449 -1.71 -9.77 -24.47
N PHE A 450 -2.39 -8.75 -24.97
CA PHE A 450 -2.01 -8.01 -26.18
C PHE A 450 -1.41 -6.65 -25.81
N PHE A 451 -0.13 -6.44 -26.07
CA PHE A 451 0.62 -5.22 -25.81
C PHE A 451 0.61 -4.35 -27.07
N LEU A 452 -0.11 -3.24 -27.05
CA LEU A 452 -0.32 -2.35 -28.20
C LEU A 452 0.53 -1.10 -28.04
N ASP A 453 1.44 -0.83 -28.98
CA ASP A 453 2.46 0.23 -28.86
C ASP A 453 2.53 1.10 -30.14
N GLY A 454 2.45 2.42 -29.96
CA GLY A 454 2.64 3.40 -31.05
C GLY A 454 1.60 3.38 -32.19
N LEU A 455 0.41 2.82 -31.95
CA LEU A 455 -0.63 2.66 -32.97
C LEU A 455 -1.32 3.99 -33.33
N GLN A 456 -1.40 4.32 -34.61
CA GLN A 456 -2.11 5.49 -35.10
C GLN A 456 -3.63 5.23 -35.15
N ALA A 457 -4.40 6.13 -34.54
CA ALA A 457 -5.86 6.11 -34.60
C ALA A 457 -6.40 7.54 -34.55
N SER A 458 -7.60 7.72 -35.10
CA SER A 458 -8.35 8.97 -35.03
C SER A 458 -9.84 8.71 -34.86
N LYS A 459 -10.61 9.75 -34.49
CA LYS A 459 -12.06 9.63 -34.28
C LYS A 459 -12.78 9.09 -35.51
N THR A 460 -12.32 9.49 -36.70
CA THR A 460 -12.86 9.05 -38.00
C THR A 460 -12.28 7.74 -38.50
N LYS A 461 -11.12 7.32 -38.00
CA LYS A 461 -10.39 6.12 -38.42
C LYS A 461 -9.82 5.40 -37.19
N PRO A 462 -10.68 4.71 -36.41
CA PRO A 462 -10.23 4.05 -35.20
C PRO A 462 -9.33 2.86 -35.52
N PHE A 463 -8.33 2.62 -34.66
CA PHE A 463 -7.63 1.34 -34.67
C PHE A 463 -8.56 0.26 -34.12
N SER A 464 -8.54 -0.92 -34.72
CA SER A 464 -9.26 -2.08 -34.19
C SER A 464 -8.38 -3.33 -34.16
N LEU A 465 -8.52 -4.08 -33.08
CA LEU A 465 -7.91 -5.39 -32.89
C LEU A 465 -8.99 -6.45 -32.92
N LEU A 466 -8.83 -7.41 -33.83
CA LEU A 466 -9.70 -8.56 -33.95
C LEU A 466 -8.92 -9.83 -33.62
N VAL A 467 -9.58 -10.76 -32.91
CA VAL A 467 -9.05 -12.11 -32.66
C VAL A 467 -10.10 -13.10 -33.16
N ASN A 468 -9.70 -13.97 -34.09
CA ASN A 468 -10.60 -14.87 -34.80
C ASN A 468 -11.80 -14.12 -35.42
N GLU A 469 -11.52 -13.00 -36.10
CA GLU A 469 -12.52 -12.11 -36.74
C GLU A 469 -13.47 -11.39 -35.77
N GLN A 470 -13.37 -11.64 -34.46
CA GLN A 470 -14.11 -10.93 -33.45
C GLN A 470 -13.33 -9.70 -32.97
N LYS A 471 -13.92 -8.51 -33.11
CA LYS A 471 -13.35 -7.27 -32.56
C LYS A 471 -13.32 -7.34 -31.03
N ILE A 472 -12.11 -7.37 -30.46
CA ILE A 472 -11.90 -7.41 -29.01
C ILE A 472 -11.47 -6.06 -28.43
N PHE A 473 -10.97 -5.15 -29.27
CA PHE A 473 -10.55 -3.82 -28.83
C PHE A 473 -10.65 -2.80 -29.98
N GLU A 474 -10.99 -1.57 -29.63
CA GLU A 474 -11.09 -0.43 -30.54
C GLU A 474 -10.66 0.85 -29.81
N ILE A 475 -9.93 1.72 -30.50
CA ILE A 475 -9.48 3.00 -29.97
C ILE A 475 -9.62 4.10 -31.03
N HIS A 476 -10.11 5.26 -30.60
CA HIS A 476 -10.43 6.41 -31.46
C HIS A 476 -9.42 7.57 -31.32
N GLU A 477 -8.35 7.39 -30.55
CA GLU A 477 -7.36 8.41 -30.24
C GLU A 477 -5.95 7.88 -30.51
N LYS A 478 -5.06 8.77 -30.97
CA LYS A 478 -3.69 8.43 -31.33
C LYS A 478 -2.91 7.97 -30.10
N PHE A 479 -2.20 6.85 -30.21
CA PHE A 479 -1.24 6.42 -29.21
C PHE A 479 0.15 6.97 -29.53
N GLU A 480 0.75 7.72 -28.59
CA GLU A 480 2.14 8.13 -28.74
C GLU A 480 3.07 6.91 -28.55
N PRO A 481 4.16 6.79 -29.35
CA PRO A 481 5.14 5.73 -29.18
C PRO A 481 5.67 5.65 -27.75
N GLY A 482 5.78 4.43 -27.20
CA GLY A 482 6.21 4.20 -25.82
C GLY A 482 5.08 4.08 -24.81
N ASN A 483 3.86 4.51 -25.16
CA ASN A 483 2.67 4.19 -24.38
C ASN A 483 2.17 2.80 -24.81
N VAL A 484 2.10 1.85 -23.87
CA VAL A 484 1.68 0.47 -24.15
C VAL A 484 0.30 0.21 -23.55
N VAL A 485 -0.71 -0.04 -24.37
CA VAL A 485 -2.00 -0.57 -23.90
C VAL A 485 -1.89 -2.09 -23.78
N VAL A 486 -2.31 -2.66 -22.65
CA VAL A 486 -2.42 -4.12 -22.52
C VAL A 486 -3.87 -4.53 -22.56
N VAL A 487 -4.30 -5.17 -23.64
CA VAL A 487 -5.64 -5.74 -23.76
C VAL A 487 -5.60 -7.18 -23.27
N ASN A 488 -6.48 -7.53 -22.34
CA ASN A 488 -6.63 -8.90 -21.86
C ASN A 488 -7.76 -9.60 -22.64
N GLY A 489 -7.42 -10.67 -23.35
CA GLY A 489 -8.37 -11.53 -24.04
C GLY A 489 -8.46 -12.91 -23.36
N ARG A 490 -9.68 -13.42 -23.17
CA ARG A 490 -9.91 -14.82 -22.79
C ARG A 490 -10.35 -15.59 -24.02
N LEU A 491 -9.60 -16.64 -24.36
CA LEU A 491 -9.84 -17.44 -25.56
C LEU A 491 -10.17 -18.88 -25.18
N PRO A 492 -11.23 -19.48 -25.74
CA PRO A 492 -11.63 -20.84 -25.41
C PRO A 492 -10.55 -21.84 -25.84
N VAL A 493 -10.11 -22.71 -24.94
CA VAL A 493 -9.07 -23.71 -25.27
C VAL A 493 -9.66 -24.79 -26.18
N PRO A 494 -9.03 -25.11 -27.33
CA PRO A 494 -9.46 -26.21 -28.16
C PRO A 494 -9.34 -27.54 -27.39
N LYS A 495 -10.26 -28.46 -27.62
CA LYS A 495 -10.28 -29.77 -26.94
C LYS A 495 -9.00 -30.59 -27.14
N SER A 496 -8.29 -30.35 -28.25
CA SER A 496 -7.03 -31.00 -28.59
C SER A 496 -6.24 -30.15 -29.58
N GLY A 497 -4.91 -30.30 -29.58
CA GLY A 497 -4.01 -29.63 -30.52
C GLY A 497 -3.52 -28.26 -30.05
N ASP A 498 -2.79 -27.59 -30.93
CA ASP A 498 -2.29 -26.25 -30.68
C ASP A 498 -3.43 -25.24 -30.69
N HIS A 499 -3.46 -24.35 -29.70
CA HIS A 499 -4.35 -23.21 -29.71
C HIS A 499 -3.75 -22.10 -30.58
N VAL A 500 -4.15 -22.06 -31.86
CA VAL A 500 -3.76 -21.02 -32.81
C VAL A 500 -4.91 -20.03 -32.96
N VAL A 501 -4.62 -18.75 -32.77
CA VAL A 501 -5.60 -17.66 -32.87
C VAL A 501 -5.16 -16.68 -33.94
N ARG A 502 -6.10 -16.23 -34.77
CA ARG A 502 -5.86 -15.27 -35.82
C ARG A 502 -5.99 -13.86 -35.28
N VAL A 503 -4.88 -13.16 -35.15
CA VAL A 503 -4.82 -11.77 -34.69
C VAL A 503 -4.81 -10.86 -35.91
N LYS A 504 -5.76 -9.93 -36.01
CA LYS A 504 -5.85 -8.94 -37.08
C LYS A 504 -5.83 -7.54 -36.48
N ALA A 505 -4.82 -6.76 -36.84
CA ALA A 505 -4.63 -5.37 -36.44
C ALA A 505 -4.95 -4.45 -37.62
N CYS A 506 -5.97 -3.62 -37.47
CA CYS A 506 -6.40 -2.66 -38.48
C CYS A 506 -6.01 -1.25 -38.03
N VAL A 507 -5.12 -0.58 -38.78
CA VAL A 507 -4.68 0.80 -38.56
C VAL A 507 -5.12 1.65 -39.77
N PRO A 508 -6.40 2.10 -39.82
CA PRO A 508 -6.93 2.74 -41.02
C PRO A 508 -6.32 4.12 -41.28
N GLU A 509 -5.82 4.80 -40.24
CA GLU A 509 -5.12 6.08 -40.36
C GLU A 509 -3.90 5.98 -41.28
N SER A 510 -3.14 4.89 -41.15
CA SER A 510 -1.95 4.60 -41.98
C SER A 510 -2.26 3.73 -43.20
N ASN A 511 -3.53 3.34 -43.38
CA ASN A 511 -3.97 2.38 -44.41
C ASN A 511 -3.20 1.05 -44.33
N VAL A 512 -2.93 0.58 -43.11
CA VAL A 512 -2.21 -0.67 -42.83
C VAL A 512 -3.15 -1.66 -42.17
N GLU A 513 -3.17 -2.88 -42.68
CA GLU A 513 -3.83 -4.02 -42.06
C GLU A 513 -2.85 -5.18 -42.00
N VAL A 514 -2.67 -5.76 -40.81
CA VAL A 514 -1.80 -6.92 -40.62
C VAL A 514 -2.59 -8.02 -39.94
N GLN A 515 -2.45 -9.23 -40.47
CA GLN A 515 -3.03 -10.44 -39.91
C GLN A 515 -1.94 -11.46 -39.64
N HIS A 516 -1.95 -12.05 -38.45
CA HIS A 516 -0.97 -13.05 -38.02
C HIS A 516 -1.64 -14.17 -37.22
N ASP A 517 -1.26 -15.42 -37.52
CA ASP A 517 -1.71 -16.56 -36.74
C ASP A 517 -0.72 -16.80 -35.58
N VAL A 518 -1.23 -16.73 -34.35
CA VAL A 518 -0.47 -16.73 -33.11
C VAL A 518 -0.76 -18.03 -32.36
N ASN A 519 0.28 -18.80 -32.02
CA ASN A 519 0.12 -20.10 -31.35
C ASN A 519 0.28 -19.95 -29.84
N VAL A 520 -0.82 -19.70 -29.13
CA VAL A 520 -0.78 -19.32 -27.70
C VAL A 520 -0.32 -20.46 -26.79
N THR A 521 -0.41 -21.71 -27.26
CA THR A 521 0.10 -22.88 -26.54
C THR A 521 1.61 -23.03 -26.66
N LYS A 522 2.18 -22.89 -27.86
CA LYS A 522 3.61 -23.17 -28.10
C LYS A 522 4.51 -21.95 -27.84
N ASN A 523 4.07 -20.79 -28.30
CA ASN A 523 4.89 -19.59 -28.37
C ASN A 523 4.59 -18.60 -27.23
N GLY A 524 3.57 -18.89 -26.42
CA GLY A 524 3.22 -18.14 -25.21
C GLY A 524 1.98 -17.25 -25.36
N THR A 525 1.51 -16.74 -24.24
CA THR A 525 0.24 -16.00 -24.14
C THR A 525 0.41 -14.48 -24.28
N HIS A 526 1.59 -13.99 -24.61
CA HIS A 526 1.87 -12.55 -24.72
C HIS A 526 2.08 -12.21 -26.18
N VAL A 527 1.34 -11.23 -26.70
CA VAL A 527 1.39 -10.77 -28.09
C VAL A 527 1.65 -9.27 -28.11
N LYS A 528 2.74 -8.79 -28.71
CA LYS A 528 2.99 -7.35 -28.91
C LYS A 528 2.61 -6.96 -30.33
N ILE A 529 1.86 -5.87 -30.48
CA ILE A 529 1.51 -5.25 -31.75
C ILE A 529 2.04 -3.84 -31.71
N GLU A 530 3.03 -3.55 -32.54
CA GLU A 530 3.74 -2.28 -32.53
C GLU A 530 3.74 -1.68 -33.94
N GLN A 531 3.48 -0.38 -34.03
CA GLN A 531 3.58 0.34 -35.28
C GLN A 531 4.84 1.21 -35.33
N SER A 532 5.67 0.97 -36.34
CA SER A 532 6.88 1.75 -36.63
C SER A 532 6.75 2.38 -38.03
N GLY A 533 6.29 3.63 -38.07
CA GLY A 533 5.94 4.30 -39.34
C GLY A 533 4.69 3.68 -39.98
N ASN A 534 4.82 3.16 -41.21
CA ASN A 534 3.73 2.49 -41.93
C ASN A 534 3.81 0.95 -41.84
N VAL A 535 4.58 0.42 -40.90
CA VAL A 535 4.73 -1.01 -40.68
C VAL A 535 4.13 -1.36 -39.33
N VAL A 536 3.25 -2.36 -39.30
CA VAL A 536 2.72 -2.95 -38.07
C VAL A 536 3.39 -4.31 -37.87
N ASN A 537 4.08 -4.47 -36.76
CA ASN A 537 4.76 -5.70 -36.39
C ASN A 537 3.95 -6.43 -35.33
N VAL A 538 3.85 -7.75 -35.45
CA VAL A 538 3.23 -8.63 -34.45
C VAL A 538 4.30 -9.58 -33.91
N TYR A 539 4.54 -9.52 -32.61
CA TYR A 539 5.49 -10.36 -31.89
C TYR A 539 4.75 -11.24 -30.89
N GLN A 540 5.30 -12.41 -30.58
CA GLN A 540 4.75 -13.31 -29.58
C GLN A 540 5.84 -13.79 -28.63
N SER A 541 5.53 -13.84 -27.33
CA SER A 541 6.44 -14.31 -26.29
C SER A 541 5.71 -15.14 -25.22
N LYS A 542 6.51 -15.90 -24.45
CA LYS A 542 6.08 -16.62 -23.24
C LYS A 542 5.97 -15.72 -22.01
N ASN A 543 6.50 -14.51 -22.06
CA ASN A 543 6.47 -13.52 -20.99
C ASN A 543 6.24 -12.10 -21.55
N ASP A 544 6.07 -11.14 -20.65
CA ASP A 544 5.86 -9.71 -20.91
C ASP A 544 7.14 -8.96 -21.33
N LYS A 545 8.30 -9.64 -21.34
CA LYS A 545 9.60 -9.04 -21.67
C LYS A 545 9.82 -8.97 -23.18
N PHE A 546 9.21 -7.98 -23.83
CA PHE A 546 9.47 -7.67 -25.25
C PHE A 546 10.67 -6.73 -25.47
N ASN A 547 11.18 -6.10 -24.41
CA ASN A 547 12.16 -5.00 -24.49
C ASN A 547 13.61 -5.41 -24.17
N GLU A 548 13.92 -6.69 -23.94
CA GLU A 548 15.32 -7.12 -23.91
C GLU A 548 15.79 -7.27 -25.36
N PRO A 549 16.83 -6.52 -25.83
CA PRO A 549 17.43 -6.76 -27.13
C PRO A 549 18.02 -8.16 -27.11
N ALA A 550 17.26 -9.13 -27.60
CA ALA A 550 17.76 -10.47 -27.87
C ALA A 550 18.87 -10.31 -28.93
N LEU A 551 20.12 -10.33 -28.48
CA LEU A 551 21.28 -10.53 -29.32
C LEU A 551 21.01 -11.75 -30.24
N GLY A 552 20.67 -11.48 -31.50
CA GLY A 552 20.95 -12.41 -32.60
C GLY A 552 19.84 -13.31 -33.14
N LYS A 553 18.56 -12.93 -33.12
CA LYS A 553 17.60 -13.48 -34.11
C LYS A 553 16.72 -12.40 -34.71
N ALA A 554 17.05 -12.02 -35.94
CA ALA A 554 16.17 -11.21 -36.78
C ALA A 554 14.78 -11.87 -36.85
N PRO A 555 13.68 -11.11 -36.69
CA PRO A 555 12.36 -11.62 -37.03
C PRO A 555 12.38 -12.05 -38.49
N ALA A 556 11.94 -13.28 -38.77
CA ALA A 556 11.77 -13.74 -40.14
C ALA A 556 10.79 -12.77 -40.84
N PRO A 557 11.19 -12.10 -41.94
CA PRO A 557 10.25 -11.31 -42.72
C PRO A 557 9.23 -12.29 -43.29
N VAL A 558 8.00 -12.25 -42.78
CA VAL A 558 6.90 -13.04 -43.31
C VAL A 558 6.38 -12.30 -44.53
N THR A 559 6.70 -12.87 -45.69
CA THR A 559 6.35 -12.39 -47.02
C THR A 559 4.84 -12.21 -47.13
N SER A 560 4.39 -11.01 -47.45
CA SER A 560 3.09 -10.80 -48.08
C SER A 560 3.05 -11.63 -49.37
N HIS A 561 1.94 -12.33 -49.62
CA HIS A 561 1.76 -13.12 -50.83
C HIS A 561 1.92 -12.24 -52.08
N GLN A 562 3.01 -12.42 -52.81
CA GLN A 562 3.12 -12.04 -54.21
C GLN A 562 3.83 -13.14 -55.01
N VAL A 563 3.40 -13.29 -56.25
CA VAL A 563 3.40 -14.52 -57.05
C VAL A 563 4.74 -14.75 -57.79
N SER A 564 5.25 -15.98 -57.67
CA SER A 564 6.09 -16.77 -58.60
C SER A 564 7.53 -16.40 -59.03
N SER A 565 8.32 -17.49 -59.08
CA SER A 565 9.49 -17.81 -59.92
C SER A 565 10.88 -17.35 -59.44
N GLY A 566 11.85 -18.26 -59.53
CA GLY A 566 13.23 -18.02 -59.11
C GLY A 566 14.26 -18.58 -60.08
N SER A 567 15.53 -18.25 -59.84
CA SER A 567 16.71 -19.09 -60.08
C SER A 567 17.92 -18.38 -59.44
N THR A 568 18.87 -19.16 -58.96
CA THR A 568 20.08 -18.69 -58.26
C THR A 568 21.20 -18.51 -59.29
N GLY A 569 21.78 -17.31 -59.39
CA GLY A 569 23.01 -17.11 -60.19
C GLY A 569 23.37 -15.65 -60.40
N SER A 570 24.47 -15.21 -59.78
CA SER A 570 25.36 -14.06 -60.06
C SER A 570 24.81 -12.65 -60.36
N ASP A 571 23.56 -12.47 -60.76
CA ASP A 571 23.00 -11.15 -61.14
C ASP A 571 22.59 -10.31 -59.91
N ASP A 572 22.44 -10.95 -58.75
CA ASP A 572 22.02 -10.34 -57.48
C ASP A 572 23.03 -9.29 -56.94
N ILE A 573 24.31 -9.39 -57.31
CA ILE A 573 25.33 -8.43 -56.84
C ILE A 573 25.09 -7.04 -57.42
N TYR A 574 24.65 -6.93 -58.68
CA TYR A 574 24.39 -5.63 -59.30
C TYR A 574 23.14 -4.98 -58.73
N ASP A 575 22.08 -5.75 -58.50
CA ASP A 575 20.85 -5.27 -57.86
C ASP A 575 21.11 -4.79 -56.41
N GLN A 576 21.97 -5.50 -55.68
CA GLN A 576 22.40 -5.10 -54.34
C GLN A 576 23.26 -3.82 -54.34
N LEU A 577 24.11 -3.63 -55.35
CA LEU A 577 24.87 -2.38 -55.53
C LEU A 577 23.95 -1.20 -55.88
N GLU A 578 22.91 -1.41 -56.69
CA GLU A 578 21.94 -0.38 -57.05
C GLU A 578 21.07 0.04 -55.86
N ARG A 579 20.69 -0.92 -55.00
CA ARG A 579 20.00 -0.63 -53.73
C ARG A 579 20.89 0.17 -52.77
N LEU A 580 22.17 -0.17 -52.64
CA LEU A 580 23.12 0.60 -51.81
C LEU A 580 23.28 2.03 -52.33
N ALA A 581 23.33 2.23 -53.65
CA ALA A 581 23.42 3.56 -54.25
C ALA A 581 22.16 4.39 -53.99
N SER A 582 20.98 3.76 -54.10
CA SER A 582 19.69 4.40 -53.80
C SER A 582 19.56 4.82 -52.33
N LEU A 583 20.07 4.01 -51.39
CA LEU A 583 20.07 4.35 -49.95
C LEU A 583 21.02 5.52 -49.63
N LYS A 584 22.19 5.56 -50.29
CA LYS A 584 23.11 6.70 -50.21
C LYS A 584 22.45 7.98 -50.76
N GLN A 585 21.79 7.90 -51.92
CA GLN A 585 21.13 9.07 -52.52
C GLN A 585 19.96 9.60 -51.67
N LYS A 586 19.29 8.73 -50.92
CA LYS A 586 18.27 9.10 -49.93
C LYS A 586 18.84 9.68 -48.63
N GLY A 587 20.16 9.77 -48.48
CA GLY A 587 20.83 10.26 -47.27
C GLY A 587 20.74 9.31 -46.08
N ILE A 588 20.33 8.04 -46.30
CA ILE A 588 20.19 7.03 -45.24
C ILE A 588 21.57 6.46 -44.88
N LEU A 589 22.49 6.38 -45.85
CA LEU A 589 23.86 5.94 -45.64
C LEU A 589 24.82 7.11 -45.86
N THR A 590 25.80 7.21 -44.97
CA THR A 590 26.95 8.10 -45.18
C THR A 590 27.88 7.54 -46.27
N ASP A 591 28.72 8.40 -46.85
CA ASP A 591 29.72 7.98 -47.86
C ASP A 591 30.63 6.85 -47.36
N ALA A 592 31.02 6.89 -46.07
CA ALA A 592 31.89 5.90 -45.46
C ALA A 592 31.21 4.52 -45.35
N GLU A 593 29.95 4.49 -44.92
CA GLU A 593 29.16 3.26 -44.78
C GLU A 593 28.86 2.62 -46.14
N PHE A 594 28.54 3.45 -47.14
CA PHE A 594 28.35 2.99 -48.52
C PHE A 594 29.61 2.30 -49.05
N GLN A 595 30.80 2.89 -48.84
CA GLN A 595 32.05 2.28 -49.29
C GLN A 595 32.39 0.98 -48.55
N ALA A 596 32.14 0.93 -47.23
CA ALA A 596 32.37 -0.29 -46.45
C ALA A 596 31.49 -1.45 -46.92
N LYS A 597 30.20 -1.19 -47.16
CA LYS A 597 29.25 -2.20 -47.66
C LYS A 597 29.55 -2.60 -49.11
N LYS A 598 29.93 -1.65 -49.96
CA LYS A 598 30.36 -1.94 -51.33
C LYS A 598 31.59 -2.86 -51.38
N LYS A 599 32.60 -2.63 -50.53
CA LYS A 599 33.77 -3.51 -50.42
C LYS A 599 33.40 -4.91 -49.96
N GLN A 600 32.56 -5.00 -48.93
CA GLN A 600 32.07 -6.29 -48.43
C GLN A 600 31.31 -7.08 -49.52
N LEU A 601 30.50 -6.39 -50.32
CA LEU A 601 29.73 -7.02 -51.40
C LEU A 601 30.60 -7.51 -52.57
N LEU A 602 31.69 -6.81 -52.85
CA LEU A 602 32.64 -7.14 -53.92
C LEU A 602 33.76 -8.10 -53.47
N GLY A 603 33.83 -8.43 -52.18
CA GLY A 603 34.90 -9.27 -51.62
C GLY A 603 36.29 -8.62 -51.68
N LEU A 604 36.37 -7.28 -51.54
CA LEU A 604 37.59 -6.47 -51.66
C LEU A 604 38.18 -6.02 -50.31
#